data_AF-A0A970NXG2-F1
#
_entry.id   AF-A0A970NXG2-F1
#
_cell.length_a   1.000
_cell.length_b   1.000
_cell.length_c   1.000
_cell.angle_alpha   90.00
_cell.angle_beta   90.00
_cell.angle_gamma   90.00
#
_symmetry.space_group_name_H-M   'P 1'
#
loop_
_entity.id
_entity.type
_entity.pdbx_description
1 polymer ?
#
loop_
_entity_poly.entity_id
_entity_poly.type
_entity_poly.pdbx_seq_one_letter_code
_entity_poly.pdbx_strand_id
1 'polypeptide(L)'
;MTQSLAPPIILFAMDDSTIKDNLFRKRNELGISQREMANRLEISLNAYRKLEMGKTRILNEHVPLFAEVAGISVAELVNGFEPLRSVEAGLEDVKERYEQKIRVLETGYQQELENLKLENVRLKDRLKDKEDIIAMNKKLIQRYEKELKALQK
;
A
#
# COMPACT_ATOMS: atom_id res chain seq x y z
N MET A 1 19.71 1.62 7.43
CA MET A 1 19.53 0.15 7.41
C MET A 1 18.30 -0.19 8.24
N THR A 2 17.12 -0.16 7.64
CA THR A 2 15.87 -0.59 8.28
C THR A 2 15.59 -2.01 7.78
N GLN A 3 15.93 -3.01 8.59
CA GLN A 3 15.51 -4.38 8.34
C GLN A 3 13.98 -4.42 8.45
N SER A 4 13.32 -4.57 7.29
CA SER A 4 11.92 -4.98 7.23
C SER A 4 11.87 -6.42 7.73
N LEU A 5 11.40 -6.60 8.97
CA LEU A 5 11.04 -7.91 9.49
C LEU A 5 9.77 -8.33 8.76
N ALA A 6 9.92 -9.07 7.65
CA ALA A 6 8.82 -9.86 7.11
C ALA A 6 8.30 -10.75 8.26
N PRO A 7 6.98 -10.77 8.53
CA PRO A 7 6.43 -11.60 9.59
C PRO A 7 6.79 -13.07 9.30
N PRO A 8 7.15 -13.85 10.33
CA PRO A 8 7.51 -15.25 10.14
C PRO A 8 6.32 -15.98 9.49
N ILE A 9 6.58 -16.70 8.40
CA ILE A 9 5.64 -17.66 7.83
C ILE A 9 5.43 -18.71 8.92
N ILE A 10 4.35 -18.59 9.70
CA ILE A 10 3.95 -19.61 10.65
C ILE A 10 3.49 -20.78 9.80
N LEU A 11 4.35 -21.79 9.66
CA LEU A 11 4.01 -23.10 9.14
C LEU A 11 3.05 -23.75 10.15
N PHE A 12 1.77 -23.37 10.11
CA PHE A 12 0.75 -23.99 10.95
C PHE A 12 0.64 -25.46 10.55
N ALA A 13 1.02 -26.34 11.49
CA ALA A 13 0.78 -27.76 11.38
C ALA A 13 -0.72 -28.00 11.10
N MET A 14 -0.99 -28.83 10.09
CA MET A 14 -2.34 -29.31 9.73
C MET A 14 -3.05 -29.90 10.96
N ASP A 15 -3.93 -29.10 11.57
CA ASP A 15 -4.74 -29.48 12.71
C ASP A 15 -6.20 -29.66 12.24
N ASP A 16 -6.79 -30.83 12.51
CA ASP A 16 -8.20 -31.14 12.22
C ASP A 16 -9.17 -30.10 12.82
N SER A 17 -8.73 -29.35 13.84
CA SER A 17 -9.46 -28.24 14.46
C SER A 17 -9.69 -27.06 13.51
N THR A 18 -8.81 -26.84 12.52
CA THR A 18 -8.97 -25.76 11.55
C THR A 18 -10.07 -26.09 10.54
N ILE A 19 -10.18 -27.37 10.15
CA ILE A 19 -11.16 -27.83 9.16
C ILE A 19 -12.59 -27.72 9.71
N LYS A 20 -12.83 -28.12 10.96
CA LYS A 20 -14.18 -27.99 11.58
C LYS A 20 -14.67 -26.54 11.66
N ASP A 21 -13.76 -25.60 11.94
CA ASP A 21 -14.12 -24.19 12.09
C ASP A 21 -14.41 -23.58 10.72
N ASN A 22 -13.68 -24.01 9.68
CA ASN A 22 -13.95 -23.64 8.29
C ASN A 22 -15.29 -24.21 7.80
N LEU A 23 -15.56 -25.49 8.09
CA LEU A 23 -16.82 -26.18 7.81
C LEU A 23 -18.02 -25.42 8.40
N PHE A 24 -17.94 -25.09 9.70
CA PHE A 24 -18.99 -24.38 10.42
C PHE A 24 -19.21 -22.96 9.88
N ARG A 25 -18.13 -22.19 9.68
CA ARG A 25 -18.20 -20.84 9.13
C ARG A 25 -18.85 -20.85 7.74
N LYS A 26 -18.41 -21.76 6.86
CA LYS A 26 -18.90 -21.79 5.49
C LYS A 26 -20.35 -22.22 5.38
N ARG A 27 -20.77 -23.19 6.19
CA ARG A 27 -22.19 -23.56 6.27
C ARG A 27 -23.07 -22.37 6.70
N ASN A 28 -22.60 -21.56 7.66
CA ASN A 28 -23.32 -20.38 8.10
C ASN A 28 -23.35 -19.27 7.03
N GLU A 29 -22.24 -19.05 6.31
CA GLU A 29 -22.19 -18.10 5.18
C GLU A 29 -23.20 -18.47 4.07
N LEU A 30 -23.37 -19.76 3.81
CA LEU A 30 -24.36 -20.28 2.86
C LEU A 30 -25.80 -20.21 3.38
N GLY A 31 -26.01 -19.89 4.66
CA GLY A 31 -27.35 -19.79 5.27
C GLY A 31 -28.10 -21.13 5.35
N ILE A 32 -27.40 -22.27 5.26
CA ILE A 32 -28.03 -23.60 5.20
C ILE A 32 -27.93 -24.35 6.54
N SER A 33 -28.89 -25.23 6.78
CA SER A 33 -28.92 -26.07 7.99
C SER A 33 -27.89 -27.20 7.94
N GLN A 34 -27.50 -27.75 9.09
CA GLN A 34 -26.65 -28.94 9.17
C GLN A 34 -27.22 -30.15 8.40
N ARG A 35 -28.56 -30.28 8.37
CA ARG A 35 -29.25 -31.34 7.64
C ARG A 35 -29.14 -31.15 6.13
N GLU A 36 -29.34 -29.92 5.68
CA GLU A 36 -29.20 -29.56 4.27
C GLU A 36 -27.77 -29.78 3.79
N MET A 37 -26.78 -29.35 4.57
CA MET A 37 -25.37 -29.57 4.27
C MET A 37 -25.00 -31.06 4.26
N ALA A 38 -25.47 -31.85 5.24
CA ALA A 38 -25.23 -33.28 5.28
C ALA A 38 -25.83 -34.02 4.07
N ASN A 39 -27.03 -33.62 3.62
CA ASN A 39 -27.66 -34.16 2.43
C ASN A 39 -26.83 -33.89 1.16
N ARG A 40 -26.33 -32.66 1.00
CA ARG A 40 -25.49 -32.28 -0.15
C ARG A 40 -24.15 -33.02 -0.18
N LEU A 41 -23.64 -33.38 1.00
CA LEU A 41 -22.40 -34.14 1.17
C LEU A 41 -22.61 -35.66 1.13
N GLU A 42 -23.85 -36.12 0.96
CA GLU A 42 -24.22 -37.54 0.96
C GLU A 42 -23.77 -38.30 2.23
N ILE A 43 -23.71 -37.62 3.38
CA ILE A 43 -23.38 -38.21 4.67
C ILE A 43 -24.53 -38.10 5.66
N SER A 44 -24.54 -38.97 6.67
CA SER A 44 -25.56 -38.87 7.73
C SER A 44 -25.45 -37.54 8.49
N LEU A 45 -26.59 -36.97 8.90
CA LEU A 45 -26.63 -35.77 9.77
C LEU A 45 -25.77 -35.94 11.03
N ASN A 46 -25.74 -37.14 11.61
CA ASN A 46 -24.93 -37.44 12.78
C ASN A 46 -23.43 -37.44 12.46
N ALA A 47 -23.02 -37.89 11.27
CA ALA A 47 -21.64 -37.79 10.82
C ALA A 47 -21.24 -36.33 10.63
N TYR A 48 -22.05 -35.54 9.92
CA TYR A 48 -21.78 -34.11 9.71
C TYR A 48 -21.69 -33.33 11.03
N ARG A 49 -22.58 -33.60 11.99
CA ARG A 49 -22.51 -33.02 13.35
C ARG A 49 -21.20 -33.34 14.05
N LYS A 50 -20.73 -34.60 13.96
CA LYS A 50 -19.45 -34.99 14.58
C LYS A 50 -18.25 -34.32 13.89
N LEU A 51 -18.33 -34.07 12.58
CA LEU A 51 -17.33 -33.30 11.84
C LEU A 51 -17.25 -31.85 12.34
N GLU A 52 -18.38 -31.12 12.39
CA GLU A 52 -18.39 -29.74 12.89
C GLU A 52 -18.00 -29.64 14.38
N MET A 53 -18.29 -30.66 15.18
CA MET A 53 -17.88 -30.72 16.59
C MET A 53 -16.41 -31.14 16.77
N GLY A 54 -15.69 -31.51 15.71
CA GLY A 54 -14.31 -32.02 15.78
C GLY A 54 -14.18 -33.40 16.44
N LYS A 55 -15.28 -34.16 16.55
CA LYS A 55 -15.32 -35.50 17.16
C LYS A 55 -14.98 -36.61 16.16
N THR A 56 -14.82 -36.29 14.88
CA THR A 56 -14.48 -37.21 13.80
C THR A 56 -13.67 -36.46 12.75
N ARG A 57 -12.63 -37.10 12.20
CA ARG A 57 -11.82 -36.53 11.11
C ARG A 57 -12.57 -36.67 9.78
N ILE A 58 -12.45 -35.67 8.91
CA ILE A 58 -12.93 -35.80 7.53
C ILE A 58 -12.07 -36.86 6.81
N LEU A 59 -12.71 -37.79 6.11
CA LEU A 59 -12.00 -38.74 5.25
C LEU A 59 -11.50 -37.98 4.01
N ASN A 60 -10.29 -38.29 3.56
CA ASN A 60 -9.63 -37.61 2.43
C ASN A 60 -10.51 -37.60 1.17
N GLU A 61 -11.24 -38.69 0.93
CA GLU A 61 -12.19 -38.85 -0.18
C GLU A 61 -13.39 -37.88 -0.17
N HIS A 62 -13.77 -37.33 0.99
CA HIS A 62 -14.87 -36.38 1.11
C HIS A 62 -14.43 -34.91 1.10
N VAL A 63 -13.12 -34.65 1.16
CA VAL A 63 -12.56 -33.28 1.13
C VAL A 63 -12.86 -32.57 -0.20
N PRO A 64 -12.71 -33.20 -1.39
CA PRO A 64 -13.05 -32.56 -2.66
C PRO A 64 -14.55 -32.29 -2.80
N LEU A 65 -15.39 -33.26 -2.42
CA LEU A 65 -16.84 -33.13 -2.46
C LEU A 65 -17.32 -31.98 -1.55
N PHE A 66 -16.69 -31.82 -0.38
CA PHE A 66 -16.99 -30.70 0.49
C PHE A 66 -16.64 -29.36 -0.14
N ALA A 67 -15.44 -29.25 -0.70
CA ALA A 67 -14.97 -28.04 -1.35
C ALA A 67 -15.92 -27.62 -2.48
N GLU A 68 -16.38 -28.58 -3.28
CA GLU A 68 -17.36 -28.39 -4.35
C GLU A 68 -18.72 -27.89 -3.83
N VAL A 69 -19.31 -28.58 -2.86
CA VAL A 69 -20.61 -28.21 -2.26
C VAL A 69 -20.56 -26.83 -1.59
N ALA A 70 -19.42 -26.49 -1.00
CA ALA A 70 -19.19 -25.22 -0.33
C ALA A 70 -18.76 -24.08 -1.28
N GLY A 71 -18.54 -24.38 -2.57
CA GLY A 71 -18.13 -23.41 -3.59
C GLY A 71 -16.75 -22.81 -3.36
N ILE A 72 -15.83 -23.56 -2.74
CA ILE A 72 -14.48 -23.11 -2.39
C ILE A 72 -13.42 -24.08 -2.87
N SER A 73 -12.17 -23.63 -2.95
CA SER A 73 -11.07 -24.54 -3.27
C SER A 73 -10.79 -25.51 -2.10
N VAL A 74 -10.26 -26.70 -2.40
CA VAL A 74 -9.76 -27.63 -1.37
C VAL A 74 -8.70 -26.95 -0.50
N ALA A 75 -7.88 -26.09 -1.10
CA ALA A 75 -6.89 -25.30 -0.36
C ALA A 75 -7.55 -24.31 0.62
N GLU A 76 -8.63 -23.65 0.23
CA GLU A 76 -9.40 -22.75 1.11
C GLU A 76 -10.12 -23.52 2.22
N LEU A 77 -10.67 -24.69 1.91
CA LEU A 77 -11.28 -25.57 2.92
C LEU A 77 -10.28 -25.98 4.00
N VAL A 78 -9.06 -26.34 3.59
CA VAL A 78 -8.01 -26.82 4.49
C VAL A 78 -7.34 -25.66 5.24
N ASN A 79 -7.04 -24.56 4.55
CA ASN A 79 -6.25 -23.45 5.10
C ASN A 79 -7.11 -22.32 5.70
N GLY A 80 -8.41 -22.29 5.42
CA GLY A 80 -9.34 -21.24 5.86
C GLY A 80 -9.28 -19.94 5.04
N PHE A 81 -8.50 -19.92 3.95
CA PHE A 81 -8.38 -18.82 2.99
C PHE A 81 -7.93 -19.34 1.62
N GLU A 82 -8.38 -18.68 0.54
CA GLU A 82 -7.93 -19.00 -0.82
C GLU A 82 -6.45 -18.59 -1.01
N PRO A 83 -5.58 -19.45 -1.58
CA PRO A 83 -4.18 -19.08 -1.84
C PRO A 83 -4.07 -17.83 -2.72
N LEU A 84 -3.21 -16.90 -2.31
CA LEU A 84 -2.94 -15.52 -2.77
C LEU A 84 -3.01 -15.16 -4.28
N ARG A 85 -3.12 -16.13 -5.19
CA ARG A 85 -2.99 -15.93 -6.64
C ARG A 85 -4.06 -15.02 -7.25
N SER A 86 -5.26 -14.92 -6.66
CA SER A 86 -6.33 -14.02 -7.14
C SER A 86 -6.16 -12.56 -6.64
N VAL A 87 -5.40 -12.36 -5.56
CA VAL A 87 -5.17 -11.07 -4.90
C VAL A 87 -3.95 -10.35 -5.49
N GLU A 88 -2.96 -11.09 -5.98
CA GLU A 88 -1.72 -10.60 -6.60
C GLU A 88 -1.97 -9.65 -7.80
N ALA A 89 -2.94 -9.96 -8.67
CA ALA A 89 -3.23 -9.13 -9.85
C ALA A 89 -3.77 -7.74 -9.47
N GLY A 90 -4.68 -7.66 -8.48
CA GLY A 90 -5.21 -6.38 -8.02
C GLY A 90 -4.19 -5.55 -7.25
N LEU A 91 -3.24 -6.20 -6.57
CA LEU A 91 -2.14 -5.52 -5.87
C LEU A 91 -1.11 -4.93 -6.83
N GLU A 92 -0.79 -5.59 -7.94
CA GLU A 92 0.15 -5.07 -8.92
C GLU A 92 -0.41 -3.81 -9.61
N ASP A 93 -1.70 -3.80 -9.97
CA ASP A 93 -2.38 -2.62 -10.51
C ASP A 93 -2.34 -1.43 -9.53
N VAL A 94 -2.56 -1.69 -8.23
CA VAL A 94 -2.53 -0.67 -7.19
C VAL A 94 -1.11 -0.12 -7.02
N LYS A 95 -0.12 -1.01 -6.99
CA LYS A 95 1.30 -0.66 -6.89
C LYS A 95 1.72 0.20 -8.08
N GLU A 96 1.36 -0.18 -9.30
CA GLU A 96 1.71 0.59 -10.51
C GLU A 96 1.13 2.01 -10.46
N ARG A 97 -0.14 2.16 -10.03
CA ARG A 97 -0.76 3.48 -9.86
C ARG A 97 -0.02 4.35 -8.85
N TYR A 98 0.41 3.78 -7.73
CA TYR A 98 1.18 4.52 -6.73
C TYR A 98 2.57 4.90 -7.25
N GLU A 99 3.25 4.00 -7.96
CA GLU A 99 4.54 4.30 -8.59
C GLU A 99 4.44 5.40 -9.65
N GLN A 100 3.36 5.41 -10.44
CA GLN A 100 3.10 6.50 -11.39
C GLN A 100 2.85 7.83 -10.65
N LYS A 101 2.04 7.83 -9.59
CA LYS A 101 1.77 9.03 -8.79
C LYS A 101 3.03 9.60 -8.14
N ILE A 102 3.89 8.73 -7.61
CA ILE A 102 5.19 9.11 -7.04
C ILE A 102 6.07 9.75 -8.11
N ARG A 103 6.22 9.11 -9.28
CA ARG A 103 7.02 9.66 -10.38
C ARG A 103 6.56 11.04 -10.84
N VAL A 104 5.25 11.26 -10.96
CA VAL A 104 4.70 12.57 -11.33
C VAL A 104 5.03 13.63 -10.29
N LEU A 105 4.88 13.30 -9.00
CA LEU A 105 5.21 14.21 -7.91
C LEU A 105 6.71 14.54 -7.87
N GLU A 106 7.57 13.53 -7.97
CA GLU A 106 9.03 13.71 -8.00
C GLU A 106 9.46 14.60 -9.15
N THR A 107 8.94 14.36 -10.35
CA THR A 107 9.22 15.17 -11.53
C THR A 107 8.75 16.62 -11.34
N GLY A 108 7.55 16.81 -10.79
CA GLY A 108 7.02 18.15 -10.49
C GLY A 108 7.88 18.92 -9.49
N TYR A 109 8.30 18.27 -8.40
CA TYR A 109 9.18 18.91 -7.41
C TYR A 109 10.57 19.21 -7.97
N GLN A 110 11.13 18.32 -8.80
CA GLN A 110 12.41 18.56 -9.45
C GLN A 110 12.35 19.77 -10.38
N GLN A 111 11.27 19.90 -11.16
CA GLN A 111 11.09 21.05 -12.04
C GLN A 111 10.95 22.36 -11.25
N GLU A 112 10.17 22.36 -10.18
CA GLU A 112 9.97 23.55 -9.34
C GLU A 112 11.27 23.99 -8.65
N LEU A 113 12.06 23.02 -8.15
CA LEU A 113 13.37 23.30 -7.59
C LEU A 113 14.30 23.96 -8.60
N GLU A 114 14.27 23.52 -9.85
CA GLU A 114 15.09 24.10 -10.91
C GLU A 114 14.64 25.53 -11.27
N ASN A 115 13.33 25.75 -11.39
CA ASN A 115 12.76 27.08 -11.62
C ASN A 115 13.18 28.06 -10.52
N LEU A 116 13.06 27.63 -9.25
CA LEU A 116 13.42 28.45 -8.09
C LEU A 116 14.92 28.76 -8.06
N LYS A 117 15.79 27.81 -8.44
CA LYS A 117 17.23 28.05 -8.54
C LYS A 117 17.55 29.09 -9.61
N LEU A 118 16.96 28.97 -10.80
CA LEU A 118 17.16 29.93 -11.89
C LEU A 118 16.70 31.33 -11.49
N GLU A 119 15.53 31.45 -10.85
CA GLU A 119 15.05 32.74 -10.36
C GLU A 119 15.96 33.31 -9.26
N ASN A 120 16.52 32.47 -8.38
CA ASN A 120 17.46 32.92 -7.37
C ASN A 120 18.74 33.52 -7.98
N VAL A 121 19.28 32.88 -9.02
CA VAL A 121 20.44 33.40 -9.78
C VAL A 121 20.08 34.75 -10.40
N ARG A 122 18.95 34.83 -11.10
CA ARG A 122 18.48 36.07 -11.73
C ARG A 122 18.31 37.21 -10.73
N LEU A 123 17.74 36.93 -9.57
CA LEU A 123 17.54 37.94 -8.52
C LEU A 123 18.87 38.40 -7.92
N LYS A 124 19.84 37.50 -7.76
CA LYS A 124 21.20 37.85 -7.31
C LYS A 124 21.92 38.77 -8.29
N ASP A 125 21.85 38.47 -9.59
CA ASP A 125 22.45 39.33 -10.62
C ASP A 125 21.84 40.73 -10.60
N ARG A 126 20.50 40.82 -10.55
CA ARG A 126 19.80 42.11 -10.44
C ARG A 126 20.15 42.88 -9.17
N LEU A 127 20.39 42.17 -8.07
CA LEU A 127 20.79 42.81 -6.80
C LEU A 127 22.19 43.41 -6.94
N LYS A 128 23.14 42.65 -7.51
CA LYS A 128 24.50 43.12 -7.78
C LYS A 128 24.51 44.35 -8.69
N ASP A 129 23.76 44.34 -9.79
CA ASP A 129 23.66 45.51 -10.69
C ASP A 129 23.17 46.77 -9.94
N LYS A 130 22.19 46.59 -9.04
CA LYS A 130 21.68 47.69 -8.21
C LYS A 130 22.72 48.17 -7.20
N GLU A 131 23.50 47.27 -6.59
CA GLU A 131 24.59 47.63 -5.68
C GLU A 131 25.67 48.45 -6.39
N ASP A 132 26.04 48.08 -7.61
CA ASP A 132 27.00 48.81 -8.44
C ASP A 132 26.51 50.23 -8.77
N ILE A 133 25.24 50.37 -9.16
CA ILE A 133 24.61 51.68 -9.40
C ILE A 133 24.62 52.54 -8.13
N ILE A 134 24.26 51.95 -6.98
CA ILE A 134 24.28 52.67 -5.69
C ILE A 134 25.70 53.12 -5.36
N ALA A 135 26.71 52.29 -5.57
CA ALA A 135 28.11 52.64 -5.34
C ALA A 135 28.56 53.80 -6.24
N MET A 136 28.18 53.79 -7.51
CA MET A 136 28.49 54.86 -8.45
C MET A 136 27.80 56.18 -8.07
N ASN A 137 26.51 56.12 -7.73
CA ASN A 137 25.74 57.28 -7.29
C ASN A 137 26.31 57.89 -6.00
N LYS A 138 26.73 57.06 -5.03
CA LYS A 138 27.41 57.54 -3.81
C LYS A 138 28.68 58.32 -4.13
N LYS A 139 29.50 57.85 -5.08
CA LYS A 139 30.72 58.57 -5.53
C LYS A 139 30.38 59.90 -6.18
N LEU A 140 29.35 59.95 -7.03
CA LEU A 140 28.89 61.18 -7.67
C LEU A 140 28.40 62.20 -6.65
N ILE A 141 27.58 61.77 -5.68
CA ILE A 141 27.10 62.63 -4.59
C ILE A 141 28.27 63.23 -3.82
N GLN A 142 29.25 62.41 -3.42
CA GLN A 142 30.44 62.89 -2.71
C GLN A 142 31.24 63.92 -3.52
N ARG A 143 31.30 63.76 -4.84
CA ARG A 143 31.96 64.72 -5.73
C ARG A 143 31.18 66.04 -5.75
N TYR A 144 29.87 65.99 -5.98
CA TYR A 144 29.04 67.19 -6.01
C TYR A 144 29.03 67.92 -4.66
N GLU A 145 29.00 67.21 -3.54
CA GLU A 145 29.11 67.80 -2.20
C GLU A 145 30.43 68.57 -2.01
N LYS A 146 31.54 68.06 -2.56
CA LYS A 146 32.85 68.76 -2.52
C LYS A 146 32.85 70.01 -3.39
N GLU A 147 32.32 69.92 -4.62
CA GLU A 147 32.24 71.04 -5.55
C GLU A 147 31.34 72.16 -4.98
N LEU A 148 30.21 71.79 -4.39
CA LEU A 148 29.26 72.74 -3.78
C LEU A 148 29.88 73.47 -2.58
N LYS A 149 30.65 72.77 -1.74
CA LYS A 149 31.43 73.38 -0.65
C LYS A 149 32.52 74.33 -1.15
N ALA A 150 33.13 74.04 -2.30
CA ALA A 150 34.16 74.90 -2.89
C ALA A 150 33.57 76.21 -3.44
N LEU A 151 32.36 76.16 -3.99
CA LEU A 151 31.63 77.33 -4.52
C LEU A 151 31.06 78.24 -3.42
N GLN A 152 30.91 77.73 -2.19
CA GLN A 152 30.40 78.47 -1.03
C GLN A 152 31.51 79.15 -0.18
N LYS A 153 32.77 79.03 -0.59
CA LYS A 153 33.94 79.71 0.01
C LYS A 153 34.33 80.92 -0.82
#